data_AF-A0A7C2QK06-F1
#
_entry.id   AF-A0A7C2QK06-F1
#
_cell.length_a   1.000
_cell.length_b   1.000
_cell.length_c   1.000
_cell.angle_alpha   90.00
_cell.angle_beta   90.00
_cell.angle_gamma   90.00
#
_symmetry.space_group_name_H-M   'P 1'
#
loop_
_entity.id
_entity.type
_entity.pdbx_description
1 polymer ?
#
loop_
_entity_poly.entity_id
_entity_poly.type
_entity_poly.pdbx_seq_one_letter_code
_entity_poly.pdbx_strand_id
1 'polypeptide(L)' 'MSDIINLIDNIVILYRRVIAAGKPEDVLKEDILKSVYGDRIRVCSYEPCLMFVPRDSHG' A
#
# COMPACT_ATOMS: atom_id res chain seq x y z
N MET A 1 2.93 7.64 -16.27
CA MET A 1 2.13 6.98 -15.22
C MET A 1 2.43 7.76 -13.96
N SER A 2 1.46 8.47 -13.39
CA SER A 2 1.70 9.38 -12.26
C SER A 2 1.53 8.61 -10.95
N ASP A 3 2.62 8.43 -10.23
CA ASP A 3 2.62 7.69 -8.97
C ASP A 3 1.76 8.37 -7.93
N ILE A 4 0.83 7.61 -7.35
CA ILE A 4 -0.05 8.05 -6.27
C ILE A 4 0.74 8.68 -5.10
N ILE A 5 1.95 8.20 -4.84
CA ILE A 5 2.86 8.73 -3.81
C ILE A 5 3.21 10.20 -4.08
N ASN A 6 3.42 10.57 -5.34
CA ASN A 6 3.86 11.92 -5.73
C ASN A 6 2.69 12.90 -5.88
N LEU A 7 1.45 12.41 -5.77
CA LEU A 7 0.22 13.20 -5.95
C LEU A 7 -0.55 13.45 -4.65
N ILE A 8 -0.13 12.81 -3.54
CA ILE A 8 -0.90 12.77 -2.32
C ILE A 8 -0.01 13.17 -1.14
N ASP A 9 -0.43 14.20 -0.39
CA ASP A 9 0.29 14.63 0.81
C ASP A 9 0.13 13.64 1.97
N ASN A 10 -1.06 13.05 2.11
CA ASN A 10 -1.38 12.12 3.20
C ASN A 10 -2.33 11.02 2.74
N ILE A 11 -2.11 9.82 3.25
CA ILE A 11 -2.95 8.63 3.02
C ILE A 11 -3.42 8.05 4.35
N VAL A 12 -4.61 7.46 4.34
CA VAL A 12 -5.17 6.73 5.48
C VAL A 12 -5.54 5.32 5.02
N ILE A 13 -5.03 4.31 5.72
CA ILE A 13 -5.41 2.91 5.51
C ILE A 13 -6.50 2.53 6.52
N LEU A 14 -7.63 2.10 5.98
CA LEU A 14 -8.80 1.67 6.74
C LEU A 14 -9.03 0.17 6.59
N TYR A 15 -9.18 -0.53 7.71
CA TYR A 15 -9.63 -1.92 7.74
C TYR A 15 -10.46 -2.19 9.01
N ARG A 16 -11.78 -1.96 8.92
CA ARG A 16 -12.74 -1.93 10.05
C ARG A 16 -12.43 -0.89 11.15
N ARG A 17 -11.22 -0.35 11.17
CA ARG A 17 -10.68 0.74 11.99
C ARG A 17 -9.56 1.43 11.20
N VAL A 18 -9.11 2.60 11.66
CA VAL A 18 -7.89 3.22 11.14
C VAL A 18 -6.69 2.37 11.52
N ILE A 19 -5.88 1.99 10.53
CA ILE A 19 -4.68 1.17 10.72
C ILE A 19 -3.43 2.04 10.69
N ALA A 20 -3.37 2.97 9.73
CA ALA A 20 -2.28 3.92 9.59
C ALA A 20 -2.77 5.20 8.91
N ALA A 21 -2.14 6.33 9.24
CA ALA A 21 -2.42 7.64 8.67
C ALA A 21 -1.15 8.48 8.67
N GLY A 22 -0.89 9.21 7.58
CA GLY A 22 0.29 10.05 7.43
C GLY A 22 0.78 10.10 6.00
N LYS A 23 2.05 10.44 5.81
CA LYS A 23 2.65 10.50 4.47
C LYS A 23 2.66 9.14 3.78
N PRO A 24 2.53 9.08 2.44
CA PRO A 24 2.58 7.83 1.71
C PRO A 24 3.83 6.98 2.01
N GLU A 25 5.01 7.58 2.11
CA GLU A 25 6.26 6.86 2.44
C GLU A 25 6.25 6.21 3.83
N ASP A 26 5.48 6.76 4.77
CA ASP A 26 5.39 6.23 6.13
C ASP A 26 4.32 5.17 6.29
N VAL A 27 3.26 5.25 5.47
CA VAL A 27 2.06 4.41 5.58
C VAL A 27 2.10 3.20 4.63
N LEU A 28 2.66 3.34 3.44
CA LEU A 28 2.72 2.27 2.43
C LEU A 28 3.89 1.30 2.67
N LYS A 29 4.09 0.89 3.92
CA LYS A 29 5.12 -0.08 4.32
C LYS A 29 4.56 -1.50 4.27
N GLU A 30 5.45 -2.46 4.00
CA GLU A 30 5.06 -3.85 3.80
C GLU A 30 4.41 -4.48 5.02
N ASP A 31 4.89 -4.18 6.22
CA ASP A 31 4.32 -4.60 7.50
C ASP A 31 2.89 -4.08 7.70
N ILE A 32 2.65 -2.79 7.45
CA ILE A 32 1.32 -2.17 7.53
C ILE A 32 0.38 -2.80 6.51
N LEU A 33 0.81 -2.90 5.26
CA LEU A 33 -0.02 -3.44 4.18
C LEU A 33 -0.33 -4.93 4.40
N LYS A 34 0.65 -5.73 4.85
CA LYS A 34 0.42 -7.15 5.20
C LYS A 34 -0.52 -7.32 6.38
N SER A 35 -0.52 -6.39 7.35
CA SER A 35 -1.47 -6.43 8.46
C SER A 35 -2.93 -6.28 8.02
N VAL A 36 -3.17 -5.64 6.87
CA VAL A 36 -4.51 -5.39 6.32
C VAL A 36 -4.91 -6.43 5.28
N TYR A 37 -4.01 -6.71 4.34
CA TYR A 37 -4.31 -7.55 3.18
C TYR A 37 -3.79 -8.99 3.29
N GLY A 38 -3.00 -9.30 4.33
CA GLY A 38 -2.38 -10.61 4.54
C GLY A 38 -1.35 -10.96 3.46
N ASP A 39 -1.11 -12.26 3.24
CA ASP A 39 -0.16 -12.77 2.24
C ASP A 39 -0.62 -12.62 0.78
N ARG A 40 -1.76 -11.97 0.55
CA ARG A 40 -2.33 -11.74 -0.79
C ARG A 40 -1.55 -10.69 -1.58
N ILE A 41 -0.63 -10.00 -0.92
CA ILE A 41 0.06 -8.85 -1.47
C ILE A 41 1.57 -9.10 -1.45
N ARG A 42 2.23 -8.64 -2.49
CA ARG A 42 3.69 -8.60 -2.56
C ARG A 42 4.08 -7.15 -2.71
N VAL A 43 4.77 -6.60 -1.72
CA VAL A 43 5.28 -5.24 -1.79
C VAL A 43 6.62 -5.30 -2.50
N CYS A 44 6.65 -4.80 -3.73
CA CYS A 44 7.87 -4.70 -4.52
C CYS A 44 8.32 -3.24 -4.46
N SER A 45 9.49 -3.00 -3.87
CA SER A 45 10.17 -1.71 -3.97
C SER A 45 10.89 -1.64 -5.31
N TYR A 46 10.21 -1.16 -6.35
CA TYR A 46 10.88 -0.62 -7.52
C TYR A 46 11.03 0.90 -7.28
N GLU A 47 12.09 1.52 -7.77
CA GLU A 47 12.28 2.98 -7.78
C GLU A 47 10.97 3.75 -8.08
N PRO A 48 10.85 5.03 -7.67
CA PRO A 48 10.02 5.52 -6.55
C PRO A 48 8.50 5.18 -6.64
N CYS A 49 8.16 3.97 -7.04
CA CYS A 49 6.79 3.54 -7.32
C CYS A 49 6.49 2.29 -6.48
N LEU A 50 5.83 2.45 -5.33
CA LEU A 50 5.21 1.29 -4.66
C LEU A 50 4.01 0.87 -5.50
N MET A 51 4.18 -0.20 -6.29
CA MET A 51 3.10 -0.82 -7.04
C MET A 51 2.46 -1.93 -6.23
N PHE A 52 1.15 -1.85 -6.05
CA PHE A 52 0.34 -2.94 -5.51
C PHE A 52 -0.17 -3.79 -6.69
N VAL A 53 0.26 -5.05 -6.74
CA VAL A 53 -0.31 -6.04 -7.67
C VAL A 53 -1.22 -6.96 -6.85
N PRO A 54 -2.55 -6.84 -6.96
CA PRO A 54 -3.43 -7.86 -6.42
C PRO A 54 -3.15 -9.17 -7.16
N ARG A 55 -2.94 -10.28 -6.44
CA ARG A 55 -2.98 -11.59 -7.10
C ARG A 55 -4.37 -11.79 -7.66
N ASP A 56 -4.46 -11.86 -8.98
CA ASP A 56 -5.64 -12.37 -9.65
C ASP A 56 -6.01 -13.73 -9.06
N SER A 57 -7.23 -13.80 -8.52
CA SER A 57 -7.84 -15.02 -8.05
C SER A 57 -8.63 -15.63 -9.21
N HIS A 58 -7.93 -16.05 -10.26
CA HIS A 58 -8.49 -17.01 -11.20
C HIS A 58 -7.95 -18.39 -10.82
N GLY A 59 -8.86 -19.18 -10.22
CA GLY A 59 -8.68 -20.61 -10.02
C GLY A 59 -8.80 -21.39 -11.32
#